data_AF-B6HVY1-F1
#
_entry.id   AF-B6HVY1-F1
#
_cell.length_a   1.000
_cell.length_b   1.000
_cell.length_c   1.000
_cell.angle_alpha   90.00
_cell.angle_beta   90.00
_cell.angle_gamma   90.00
#
_symmetry.space_group_name_H-M   'P 1'
#
loop_
_entity.id
_entity.type
_entity.pdbx_description
1 polymer ?
#
loop_
_entity_poly.entity_id
_entity_poly.type
_entity_poly.pdbx_seq_one_letter_code
_entity_poly.pdbx_strand_id
1 'polypeptide(L)'
;MFILFDFSSKQFQFIEEHYQVSYFDVYLGVDVIMLLLETLLLAVFLVLDVLLFYIFFESILPPLFLLIGLFGSSNKVRASFYLFLYSFKLTYKLYR
;
A
#
# COMPACT_ATOMS: atom_id res chain seq x y z
N MET A 1 -24.57 -46.60 -32.46
CA MET A 1 -24.97 -45.40 -31.69
C MET A 1 -23.91 -44.34 -31.94
N PHE A 2 -24.18 -43.41 -32.85
CA PHE A 2 -23.25 -42.36 -33.27
C PHE A 2 -22.99 -41.40 -32.10
N ILE A 3 -21.71 -41.15 -31.77
CA ILE A 3 -21.32 -40.08 -30.86
C ILE A 3 -21.34 -38.78 -31.66
N LEU A 4 -22.31 -37.93 -31.35
CA LEU A 4 -22.46 -36.61 -31.95
C LEU A 4 -21.51 -35.65 -31.22
N PHE A 5 -20.40 -35.29 -31.87
CA PHE A 5 -19.52 -34.21 -31.44
C PHE A 5 -20.26 -32.89 -31.72
N ASP A 6 -20.85 -32.29 -30.69
CA ASP A 6 -21.47 -30.97 -30.82
C ASP A 6 -20.38 -29.89 -30.92
N PHE A 7 -20.41 -29.13 -32.01
CA PHE A 7 -19.43 -28.11 -32.38
C PHE A 7 -19.79 -26.73 -31.80
N SER A 8 -20.50 -26.68 -30.68
CA SER A 8 -21.10 -25.45 -30.15
C SER A 8 -20.64 -25.10 -28.73
N SER A 9 -19.35 -24.81 -28.56
CA SER A 9 -18.87 -24.11 -27.35
C SER A 9 -17.91 -22.94 -27.62
N LYS A 10 -17.66 -22.58 -28.89
CA LYS A 10 -16.89 -21.36 -29.20
C LYS A 10 -17.61 -20.04 -28.80
N GLN A 11 -18.84 -20.11 -28.29
CA GLN A 11 -19.57 -18.95 -27.74
C GLN A 11 -19.49 -18.83 -26.20
N PHE A 12 -18.85 -19.77 -25.49
CA PHE A 12 -18.68 -19.67 -24.04
C PHE A 12 -17.22 -19.51 -23.61
N GLN A 13 -16.39 -18.99 -24.51
CA GLN A 13 -14.95 -18.79 -24.26
C GLN A 13 -14.56 -17.33 -23.98
N PHE A 14 -15.52 -16.41 -23.75
CA PHE A 14 -15.24 -14.96 -23.76
C PHE A 14 -15.80 -14.15 -22.57
N ILE A 15 -16.18 -14.75 -21.43
CA ILE A 15 -16.90 -14.00 -20.36
C ILE A 15 -16.29 -14.14 -18.94
N GLU A 16 -15.14 -14.80 -18.74
CA GLU A 16 -14.51 -14.87 -17.40
C GLU A 16 -13.12 -14.22 -17.29
N GLU A 17 -12.74 -13.32 -18.21
CA GLU A 17 -11.40 -12.69 -18.19
C GLU A 17 -11.35 -11.31 -17.48
N HIS A 18 -12.40 -10.92 -16.75
CA HIS A 18 -12.52 -9.56 -16.18
C HIS A 18 -12.63 -9.47 -14.65
N TYR A 19 -12.14 -10.47 -13.89
CA TYR A 19 -12.10 -10.36 -12.41
C TYR A 19 -10.77 -10.77 -11.74
N GLN A 20 -9.77 -11.21 -12.51
CA GLN A 20 -8.44 -11.57 -11.97
C GLN A 20 -7.46 -10.38 -11.91
N VAL A 21 -7.74 -9.30 -12.65
CA VAL A 21 -6.85 -8.13 -12.76
C VAL A 21 -6.73 -7.35 -11.44
N SER A 22 -7.75 -7.37 -10.59
CA SER A 22 -7.82 -6.46 -9.43
C SER A 22 -6.94 -6.88 -8.25
N TYR A 23 -6.79 -8.18 -7.97
CA TYR A 23 -6.01 -8.61 -6.80
C TYR A 23 -4.50 -8.46 -7.03
N PHE A 24 -4.01 -8.86 -8.21
CA PHE A 24 -2.59 -8.79 -8.53
C PHE A 24 -2.05 -7.35 -8.53
N ASP A 25 -2.77 -6.41 -9.15
CA ASP A 25 -2.39 -5.00 -9.17
C ASP A 25 -2.39 -4.36 -7.77
N VAL A 26 -3.34 -4.78 -6.92
CA VAL A 26 -3.41 -4.33 -5.52
C VAL A 26 -2.21 -4.83 -4.72
N TYR A 27 -1.79 -6.10 -4.88
CA TYR A 27 -0.59 -6.63 -4.24
C TYR A 27 0.69 -5.92 -4.73
N LEU A 28 0.83 -5.73 -6.05
CA LEU A 28 1.94 -4.98 -6.64
C LEU A 28 2.06 -3.58 -6.04
N GLY A 29 0.91 -2.91 -5.81
CA GLY A 29 0.86 -1.62 -5.13
C GLY A 29 1.35 -1.66 -3.67
N VAL A 30 1.04 -2.71 -2.91
CA VAL A 30 1.58 -2.90 -1.54
C VAL A 30 3.09 -3.00 -1.57
N ASP A 31 3.62 -3.84 -2.46
CA ASP A 31 5.04 -4.16 -2.51
C ASP A 31 5.87 -2.91 -2.81
N VAL A 32 5.40 -2.06 -3.73
CA VAL A 32 6.05 -0.77 -4.02
C VAL A 32 6.04 0.16 -2.81
N ILE A 33 4.94 0.24 -2.07
CA ILE A 33 4.83 1.08 -0.86
C ILE A 33 5.74 0.55 0.25
N MET A 34 5.84 -0.77 0.41
CA MET A 34 6.71 -1.42 1.40
C MET A 34 8.18 -1.20 1.07
N LEU A 35 8.58 -1.35 -0.20
CA LEU A 35 9.95 -1.08 -0.64
C LEU A 35 10.31 0.41 -0.45
N LEU A 36 9.40 1.32 -0.77
CA LEU A 36 9.61 2.75 -0.56
C LEU A 36 9.76 3.08 0.93
N LEU A 37 8.92 2.49 1.79
CA LEU A 37 9.03 2.61 3.25
C LEU A 37 10.37 2.10 3.76
N GLU A 38 10.84 0.94 3.28
CA GLU A 38 12.14 0.37 3.64
C GLU A 38 13.30 1.31 3.25
N THR A 39 13.30 1.85 2.03
CA THR A 39 14.34 2.79 1.60
C THR A 39 14.37 4.06 2.44
N LEU A 40 13.21 4.59 2.85
CA LEU A 40 13.12 5.76 3.72
C LEU A 40 13.64 5.45 5.13
N LEU A 41 13.32 4.29 5.68
CA LEU A 41 13.85 3.84 6.98
C LEU A 41 15.38 3.70 6.94
N LEU A 42 15.93 3.12 5.87
CA LEU A 42 17.38 3.05 5.68
C LEU A 42 18.01 4.45 5.55
N ALA A 43 17.36 5.37 4.83
CA ALA A 43 17.81 6.75 4.71
C ALA A 43 17.89 7.48 6.06
N VAL A 44 16.91 7.26 6.95
CA VAL A 44 16.92 7.82 8.32
C VAL A 44 18.16 7.38 9.10
N PHE A 45 18.60 6.13 8.97
CA PHE A 45 19.79 5.62 9.67
C PHE A 45 21.12 6.07 9.04
N LEU A 46 21.12 6.43 7.75
CA LEU A 46 22.31 6.89 7.04
C LEU A 46 22.65 8.37 7.31
N VAL A 47 21.66 9.16 7.71
CA VAL A 47 21.81 10.60 7.88
C VAL A 47 22.37 10.95 9.25
N LEU A 48 23.47 11.72 9.24
CA LEU A 48 24.13 12.23 10.46
C LEU A 48 23.63 13.61 10.90
N ASP A 49 23.04 14.39 9.99
CA ASP A 49 22.54 15.73 10.27
C ASP A 49 21.12 15.66 10.88
N VAL A 50 20.93 16.34 12.01
CA VAL A 50 19.66 16.40 12.74
C VAL A 50 18.52 16.98 11.89
N LEU A 51 18.79 17.98 11.04
CA LEU A 51 17.77 18.57 10.18
C LEU A 51 17.31 17.59 9.09
N LEU A 52 18.25 16.93 8.43
CA LEU A 52 17.93 15.95 7.39
C LEU A 52 17.26 14.71 8.01
N PHE A 53 17.70 14.27 9.19
CA PHE A 53 17.08 13.17 9.93
C PHE A 53 15.59 13.45 10.14
N TYR A 54 15.24 14.67 10.53
CA TYR A 54 13.87 15.09 10.74
C TYR A 54 13.03 15.06 9.45
N ILE A 55 13.57 15.54 8.33
CA ILE A 55 12.88 15.51 7.03
C ILE A 55 12.58 14.06 6.61
N PHE A 56 13.56 13.16 6.73
CA PHE A 56 13.36 11.75 6.38
C PHE A 56 12.39 11.06 7.36
N PHE A 57 12.45 11.41 8.65
CA PHE A 57 11.53 10.90 9.66
C PHE A 57 10.08 11.30 9.36
N GLU A 58 9.82 12.55 8.97
CA GLU A 58 8.48 12.98 8.54
C GLU A 58 8.05 12.35 7.22
N SER A 59 9.00 12.09 6.30
CA SER A 59 8.73 11.49 4.99
C SER A 59 8.25 10.04 5.05
N ILE A 60 8.41 9.35 6.19
CA ILE A 60 7.88 7.99 6.43
C ILE A 60 6.36 8.00 6.63
N LEU A 61 5.77 9.12 7.05
CA LEU A 61 4.35 9.21 7.37
C LEU A 61 3.41 9.04 6.17
N PRO A 62 3.61 9.71 5.02
CA PRO A 62 2.71 9.55 3.87
C PRO A 62 2.62 8.10 3.35
N PRO A 63 3.72 7.35 3.16
CA PRO A 63 3.66 5.94 2.78
C PRO A 63 2.90 5.07 3.78
N LEU A 64 3.15 5.29 5.09
CA LEU A 64 2.49 4.54 6.15
C LEU A 64 0.98 4.86 6.23
N PHE A 65 0.61 6.12 6.00
CA PHE A 65 -0.78 6.57 5.93
C PHE A 65 -1.54 5.89 4.77
N LEU A 66 -0.90 5.80 3.59
CA LEU A 66 -1.47 5.11 2.43
C LEU A 66 -1.63 3.61 2.68
N LEU A 67 -0.63 2.97 3.31
CA LEU A 67 -0.67 1.54 3.62
C LEU A 67 -1.84 1.21 4.56
N ILE A 68 -2.00 1.96 5.65
CA ILE A 68 -3.11 1.76 6.60
C ILE A 68 -4.45 2.14 5.97
N GLY A 69 -4.50 3.22 5.17
CA GLY A 69 -5.72 3.70 4.53
C GLY A 69 -6.30 2.73 3.50
N LEU A 70 -5.43 2.11 2.70
CA LEU A 70 -5.83 1.15 1.66
C LEU A 70 -6.08 -0.25 2.25
N PHE A 71 -5.13 -0.77 3.03
CA PHE A 71 -5.10 -2.17 3.49
C PHE A 71 -5.62 -2.40 4.91
N GLY A 72 -5.93 -1.34 5.65
CA GLY A 72 -6.45 -1.48 7.01
C GLY A 72 -7.84 -2.13 7.06
N SER A 73 -8.18 -2.68 8.24
CA SER A 73 -9.49 -3.29 8.55
C SER A 73 -10.59 -2.23 8.80
N SER A 74 -11.73 -2.60 9.40
CA SER A 74 -12.97 -1.80 9.52
C SER A 74 -12.84 -0.36 10.05
N ASN A 75 -11.72 0.02 10.68
CA ASN A 75 -11.47 1.38 11.19
C ASN A 75 -10.23 2.05 10.58
N LYS A 76 -9.86 1.68 9.35
CA LYS A 76 -8.66 2.16 8.65
C LYS A 76 -8.50 3.68 8.57
N VAL A 77 -9.58 4.40 8.28
CA VAL A 77 -9.55 5.87 8.18
C VAL A 77 -9.22 6.52 9.53
N ARG A 78 -9.83 6.03 10.62
CA ARG A 78 -9.54 6.52 11.98
C ARG A 78 -8.12 6.17 12.38
N ALA A 79 -7.69 4.92 12.19
CA ALA A 79 -6.35 4.47 12.55
C ALA A 79 -5.27 5.28 11.82
N SER A 80 -5.47 5.55 10.53
CA SER A 80 -4.53 6.33 9.72
C SER A 80 -4.43 7.79 10.19
N PHE A 81 -5.57 8.42 10.53
CA PHE A 81 -5.58 9.75 11.13
C PHE A 81 -4.93 9.82 12.52
N TYR A 82 -5.14 8.81 13.38
CA TYR A 82 -4.47 8.74 14.68
C TYR A 82 -2.96 8.65 14.55
N LEU A 83 -2.46 7.90 13.57
CA LEU A 83 -1.02 7.78 13.32
C LEU A 83 -0.42 9.10 12.89
N PHE A 84 -1.06 9.80 11.95
CA PHE A 84 -0.63 11.12 11.50
C PHE A 84 -0.59 12.15 12.65
N LEU A 85 -1.69 12.24 13.43
CA LEU A 85 -1.80 13.21 14.52
C LEU A 85 -0.85 12.91 15.68
N TYR A 86 -0.61 11.63 16.00
CA TYR A 86 0.31 11.25 17.07
C TYR A 86 1.74 11.65 16.73
N SER A 87 2.21 11.38 15.50
CA SER A 87 3.56 11.76 15.08
C SER A 87 3.74 13.26 15.01
N PHE A 88 2.78 14.02 14.46
CA PHE A 88 2.87 15.47 14.40
C PHE A 88 2.89 16.10 15.80
N LYS A 89 2.06 15.58 16.72
CA LYS A 89 2.06 16.01 18.13
C LYS A 89 3.35 15.65 18.87
N LEU A 90 3.91 14.47 18.60
CA LEU A 90 5.19 14.02 19.16
C LEU A 90 6.32 14.95 18.70
N THR A 91 6.37 15.22 17.40
CA THR A 91 7.29 16.16 16.77
C THR A 91 7.23 17.55 17.41
N TYR A 92 6.03 18.12 17.56
CA TYR A 92 5.88 19.43 18.21
C TYR A 92 6.31 19.44 19.67
N LYS A 93 6.18 18.31 20.37
CA LYS A 93 6.59 18.21 21.78
C LYS A 93 8.12 18.13 21.94
N LEU A 94 8.83 17.55 20.97
CA LEU A 94 10.30 17.55 20.92
C LEU A 94 10.88 18.94 20.59
N TYR A 95 10.09 19.81 19.97
CA TYR A 95 10.50 21.17 19.58
C TYR A 95 10.34 22.22 20.71
N ARG A 96 9.92 21.79 21.91
CA ARG A 96 9.83 22.59 23.12
C ARG A 96 10.76 22.05 24.19
#